data_AF-A0A6B2JDM6-F1
#
_entry.id   AF-A0A6B2JDM6-F1
#
_cell.length_a   1.000
_cell.length_b   1.000
_cell.length_c   1.000
_cell.angle_alpha   90.00
_cell.angle_beta   90.00
_cell.angle_gamma   90.00
#
_symmetry.space_group_name_H-M   'P 1'
#
loop_
_entity.id
_entity.type
_entity.pdbx_description
1 polymer ?
#
loop_
_entity_poly.entity_id
_entity_poly.type
_entity_poly.pdbx_seq_one_letter_code
_entity_poly.pdbx_strand_id
1 'polypeptide(L)'
;AGEPARVELWPYFAVTNAARTVPGGETRLGWDRDPNGKQLRITGTIGADAQPKSWKLGIDDPADYAAWRLKALLEARGVKVKGHVEVRHRPVTPQDDPADPGYAAARAVLPRLPVP
;
A
#
# COMPACT_ATOMS: atom_id res chain seq x y z
N ALA A 1 28.25 11.45 2.49
CA ALA A 1 27.44 11.74 1.28
C ALA A 1 27.48 10.54 0.36
N GLY A 2 26.36 10.17 -0.26
CA GLY A 2 26.28 9.00 -1.15
C GLY A 2 25.84 7.70 -0.47
N GLU A 3 25.54 7.72 0.83
CA GLU A 3 24.90 6.60 1.50
C GLU A 3 23.44 6.44 1.03
N PRO A 4 22.87 5.22 1.00
CA PRO A 4 21.45 5.04 0.74
C PRO A 4 20.59 5.79 1.76
N ALA A 5 19.53 6.44 1.30
CA ALA A 5 18.54 7.04 2.20
C ALA A 5 17.87 5.95 3.06
N ARG A 6 17.51 6.24 4.31
CA ARG A 6 16.69 5.32 5.10
C ARG A 6 15.24 5.35 4.59
N VAL A 7 14.62 4.17 4.44
CA VAL A 7 13.21 4.04 4.07
C VAL A 7 12.50 3.20 5.13
N GLU A 8 11.40 3.74 5.67
CA GLU A 8 10.54 3.04 6.60
C GLU A 8 9.18 2.80 5.93
N LEU A 9 8.82 1.53 5.77
CA LEU A 9 7.59 1.12 5.11
C LEU A 9 7.08 -0.20 5.68
N TRP A 10 5.77 -0.39 5.67
CA TRP A 10 5.16 -1.67 6.02
C TRP A 10 5.54 -2.76 5.01
N PRO A 11 5.75 -4.02 5.45
CA PRO A 11 6.34 -5.08 4.63
C PRO A 11 5.41 -5.64 3.53
N TYR A 12 4.33 -4.94 3.22
CA TYR A 12 3.45 -5.30 2.12
C TYR A 12 4.09 -5.03 0.74
N PHE A 13 4.89 -3.97 0.64
CA PHE A 13 5.66 -3.66 -0.56
C PHE A 13 7.09 -4.16 -0.43
N ALA A 14 7.62 -4.71 -1.52
CA ALA A 14 9.06 -4.86 -1.70
C ALA A 14 9.63 -3.49 -2.13
N VAL A 15 10.70 -3.03 -1.47
CA VAL A 15 11.28 -1.70 -1.74
C VAL A 15 12.61 -1.86 -2.47
N THR A 16 12.73 -1.20 -3.63
CA THR A 16 14.00 -0.95 -4.32
C THR A 16 14.42 0.48 -4.04
N ASN A 17 15.42 0.66 -3.18
CA ASN A 17 15.88 1.98 -2.76
C ASN A 17 17.12 2.42 -3.55
N ALA A 18 16.92 3.34 -4.49
CA ALA A 18 17.99 4.00 -5.25
C ALA A 18 18.25 5.44 -4.76
N ALA A 19 17.56 5.90 -3.71
CA ALA A 19 17.76 7.24 -3.17
C ALA A 19 19.10 7.35 -2.41
N ARG A 20 19.64 8.56 -2.36
CA ARG A 20 20.95 8.86 -1.75
C ARG A 20 20.87 10.03 -0.78
N THR A 21 21.63 9.95 0.30
CA THR A 21 21.80 11.03 1.27
C THR A 21 22.91 11.99 0.79
N VAL A 22 22.60 13.28 0.70
CA VAL A 22 23.53 14.36 0.28
C VAL A 22 23.72 15.39 1.39
N PRO A 23 24.81 16.18 1.43
CA PRO A 23 24.98 17.24 2.42
C PRO A 23 23.90 18.32 2.32
N GLY A 24 23.63 19.02 3.42
CA GLY A 24 22.67 20.11 3.49
C GLY A 24 21.22 19.64 3.73
N GLY A 25 20.26 20.54 3.51
CA GLY A 25 18.84 20.33 3.84
C GLY A 25 17.91 20.11 2.65
N GLU A 26 18.41 20.12 1.42
CA GLU A 26 17.56 19.98 0.23
C GLU A 26 17.06 18.54 0.03
N THR A 27 15.81 18.39 -0.39
CA THR A 27 15.20 17.08 -0.66
C THR A 27 14.53 17.07 -2.03
N ARG A 28 14.95 16.12 -2.88
CA ARG A 28 14.35 15.86 -4.19
C ARG A 28 14.17 14.37 -4.37
N LEU A 29 13.11 13.85 -3.77
CA LEU A 29 12.75 12.44 -3.81
C LEU A 29 11.56 12.17 -4.73
N GLY A 30 11.58 11.02 -5.38
CA GLY A 30 10.46 10.49 -6.17
C GLY A 30 10.20 9.02 -5.85
N TRP A 31 9.02 8.55 -6.21
CA TRP A 31 8.68 7.13 -6.13
C TRP A 31 7.76 6.72 -7.28
N ASP A 32 7.87 5.45 -7.67
CA ASP A 32 7.00 4.77 -8.62
C ASP A 32 6.69 3.36 -8.12
N ARG A 33 5.58 2.78 -8.61
CA ARG A 33 5.24 1.38 -8.36
C ARG A 33 4.86 0.70 -9.67
N ASP A 34 5.13 -0.59 -9.72
CA ASP A 34 4.65 -1.43 -10.82
C ASP A 34 3.11 -1.47 -10.82
N PRO A 35 2.45 -1.28 -11.97
CA PRO A 35 1.00 -1.44 -12.06
C PRO A 35 0.58 -2.84 -11.57
N ASN A 36 -0.36 -2.88 -10.63
CA ASN A 36 -0.85 -4.13 -10.02
C ASN A 36 0.25 -4.94 -9.30
N GLY A 37 1.42 -4.34 -9.04
CA GLY A 37 2.56 -4.97 -8.42
C GLY A 37 2.76 -4.54 -6.98
N LYS A 38 3.69 -5.24 -6.29
CA LYS A 38 4.11 -4.92 -4.92
C LYS A 38 5.52 -4.32 -4.88
N GLN A 39 6.12 -4.03 -6.02
CA GLN A 39 7.44 -3.39 -6.09
C GLN A 39 7.28 -1.87 -6.04
N LEU A 40 7.86 -1.25 -5.02
CA LEU A 40 7.98 0.19 -4.87
C LEU A 40 9.43 0.59 -5.15
N ARG A 41 9.66 1.57 -6.02
CA ARG A 41 10.98 2.12 -6.29
C ARG A 41 11.07 3.54 -5.74
N ILE A 42 12.11 3.82 -4.97
CA ILE A 42 12.41 5.14 -4.42
C ILE A 42 13.67 5.68 -5.07
N THR A 43 13.64 6.92 -5.57
CA THR A 43 14.75 7.55 -6.29
C THR A 43 15.00 8.97 -5.80
N GLY A 44 16.15 9.54 -6.21
CA GLY A 44 16.51 10.94 -5.93
C GLY A 44 17.41 11.11 -4.70
N THR A 45 17.32 12.27 -4.06
CA THR A 45 18.21 12.66 -2.96
C THR A 45 17.48 13.24 -1.76
N ILE A 46 18.03 13.02 -0.57
CA ILE A 46 17.61 13.66 0.68
C ILE A 46 18.81 14.26 1.39
N GLY A 47 18.68 15.49 1.88
CA GLY A 47 19.70 16.18 2.65
C GLY A 47 19.94 15.51 4.01
N ALA A 48 21.19 15.46 4.48
CA ALA A 48 21.55 14.90 5.77
C ALA A 48 20.90 15.66 6.94
N ASP A 49 20.64 16.96 6.75
CA ASP A 49 20.00 17.83 7.74
C ASP A 49 18.49 17.99 7.47
N ALA A 50 17.96 17.28 6.46
CA ALA A 50 16.56 17.39 6.06
C ALA A 50 15.65 16.60 7.00
N GLN A 51 14.42 17.11 7.20
CA GLN A 51 13.38 16.36 7.89
C GLN A 51 12.90 15.18 7.03
N PRO A 52 12.40 14.09 7.66
CA PRO A 52 11.86 12.95 6.92
C PRO A 52 10.73 13.37 5.97
N LYS A 53 10.77 12.86 4.73
CA LYS A 53 9.67 13.03 3.77
C LYS A 53 8.67 11.90 3.94
N SER A 54 7.43 12.23 4.32
CA SER A 54 6.33 11.27 4.39
C SER A 54 5.44 11.34 3.15
N TRP A 55 5.03 10.17 2.66
CA TRP A 55 4.04 10.03 1.58
C TRP A 55 2.88 9.14 2.02
N LYS A 56 1.70 9.40 1.45
CA LYS A 56 0.55 8.50 1.55
C LYS A 56 0.52 7.67 0.27
N LEU A 57 0.76 6.37 0.39
CA LEU A 57 0.76 5.44 -0.73
C LEU A 57 -0.60 4.74 -0.83
N GLY A 58 -1.21 4.80 -2.02
CA GLY A 58 -2.41 4.04 -2.32
C GLY A 58 -2.11 2.54 -2.46
N ILE A 59 -3.03 1.70 -2.01
CA ILE A 59 -3.00 0.25 -2.20
C ILE A 59 -3.82 -0.08 -3.46
N ASP A 60 -3.20 -0.75 -4.43
CA ASP A 60 -3.84 -1.09 -5.71
C ASP A 60 -4.91 -2.17 -5.58
N ASP A 61 -4.61 -3.22 -4.82
CA ASP A 61 -5.58 -4.26 -4.46
C ASP A 61 -5.82 -4.29 -2.94
N PRO A 62 -6.84 -3.57 -2.45
CA PRO A 62 -7.20 -3.55 -1.04
C PRO A 62 -7.64 -4.92 -0.50
N ALA A 63 -8.20 -5.80 -1.35
CA ALA A 63 -8.63 -7.13 -0.93
C ALA A 63 -7.41 -8.02 -0.64
N ASP A 64 -6.38 -7.96 -1.48
CA ASP A 64 -5.13 -8.69 -1.27
C ASP A 64 -4.42 -8.19 0.00
N TYR A 65 -4.33 -6.86 0.16
CA TYR A 65 -3.75 -6.27 1.36
C TYR A 65 -4.46 -6.72 2.63
N ALA A 66 -5.79 -6.71 2.65
CA ALA A 66 -6.58 -7.14 3.79
C ALA A 66 -6.34 -8.63 4.11
N ALA A 67 -6.33 -9.49 3.09
CA ALA A 67 -6.09 -10.92 3.26
C ALA A 67 -4.67 -11.22 3.74
N TRP A 68 -3.65 -10.54 3.17
CA TRP A 68 -2.26 -10.61 3.63
C TRP A 68 -2.12 -10.19 5.09
N ARG A 69 -2.75 -9.07 5.46
CA ARG A 69 -2.68 -8.56 6.84
C ARG A 69 -3.39 -9.49 7.82
N LEU A 70 -4.55 -10.01 7.45
CA LEU A 70 -5.31 -10.95 8.27
C LEU A 70 -4.52 -12.24 8.50
N LYS A 71 -3.91 -12.82 7.45
CA LYS A 71 -3.03 -13.99 7.57
C LYS A 71 -1.93 -13.75 8.61
N ALA A 72 -1.19 -12.64 8.48
CA ALA A 72 -0.12 -12.32 9.42
C ALA A 72 -0.63 -12.17 10.87
N LEU A 73 -1.82 -11.59 11.06
CA LEU A 73 -2.44 -11.43 12.37
C LEU A 73 -2.94 -12.75 12.98
N LEU A 74 -3.39 -13.69 12.15
CA LEU A 74 -3.76 -15.05 12.56
C LEU A 74 -2.52 -15.84 12.99
N GLU A 75 -1.47 -15.80 12.19
CA GLU A 75 -0.20 -16.48 12.48
C GLU A 75 0.45 -15.95 13.76
N ALA A 76 0.44 -14.63 13.97
CA ALA A 76 0.91 -14.01 15.21
C ALA A 76 0.13 -14.46 16.47
N ARG A 77 -1.10 -14.98 16.30
CA ARG A 77 -1.91 -15.56 17.37
C ARG A 77 -1.78 -17.08 17.48
N GLY A 78 -0.85 -17.68 16.74
CA GLY A 78 -0.61 -19.13 16.74
C GLY A 78 -1.55 -19.94 15.83
N VAL A 79 -2.40 -19.28 15.03
CA VAL A 79 -3.25 -19.96 14.04
C VAL A 79 -2.40 -20.33 12.82
N LYS A 80 -2.38 -21.61 12.47
CA LYS A 80 -1.64 -22.10 11.29
C LYS A 80 -2.47 -21.90 10.02
N VAL A 81 -2.00 -21.05 9.11
CA VAL A 81 -2.59 -20.87 7.77
C VAL A 81 -1.78 -21.68 6.77
N LYS A 82 -2.34 -22.79 6.26
CA LYS A 82 -1.63 -23.70 5.34
C LYS A 82 -1.66 -23.25 3.88
N GLY A 83 -2.65 -22.44 3.50
CA GLY A 83 -2.84 -21.93 2.14
C GLY A 83 -2.11 -20.60 1.89
N HIS A 84 -2.22 -20.12 0.65
CA HIS A 84 -1.72 -18.81 0.23
C HIS A 84 -2.82 -17.76 0.35
N VAL A 85 -2.43 -16.49 0.28
CA VAL A 85 -3.40 -15.40 0.09
C VAL A 85 -3.97 -15.50 -1.33
N GLU A 86 -5.28 -15.53 -1.44
CA GLU A 86 -6.01 -15.44 -2.70
C GLU A 86 -7.14 -14.42 -2.55
N VAL A 87 -7.51 -13.79 -3.66
CA VAL A 87 -8.54 -12.76 -3.71
C VAL A 87 -9.59 -13.13 -4.75
N ARG A 88 -10.85 -12.78 -4.44
CA ARG A 88 -11.96 -12.86 -5.38
C ARG A 88 -12.62 -11.50 -5.46
N HIS A 89 -12.44 -10.83 -6.58
CA HIS A 89 -13.11 -9.56 -6.86
C HIS A 89 -14.49 -9.85 -7.43
N ARG A 90 -15.49 -9.04 -7.03
CA ARG A 90 -16.78 -9.07 -7.71
C ARG A 90 -16.61 -8.52 -9.14
N PRO A 91 -17.37 -9.01 -10.13
CA PRO A 91 -17.41 -8.40 -11.44
C PRO A 91 -17.79 -6.92 -11.35
N VAL A 92 -17.21 -6.10 -12.23
CA VAL A 92 -17.69 -4.74 -12.47
C VAL A 92 -19.04 -4.85 -13.16
N THR A 93 -20.04 -4.20 -12.60
CA THR A 93 -21.41 -4.18 -13.10
C THR A 93 -21.83 -2.75 -13.44
N PRO A 94 -22.86 -2.51 -14.28
CA PRO A 94 -23.30 -1.16 -14.60
C PRO A 94 -23.59 -0.27 -13.38
N GLN A 95 -24.03 -0.85 -12.26
CA GLN A 95 -24.28 -0.16 -10.99
C GLN A 95 -23.02 0.47 -10.36
N ASP A 96 -21.82 0.15 -10.89
CA ASP A 96 -20.55 0.72 -10.43
C ASP A 96 -20.16 1.99 -11.18
N ASP A 97 -20.86 2.31 -12.27
CA ASP A 97 -20.66 3.55 -12.99
C ASP A 97 -21.15 4.71 -12.11
N PRO A 98 -20.30 5.71 -11.79
CA PRO A 98 -20.73 6.90 -11.05
C PRO A 98 -21.89 7.67 -11.70
N ALA A 99 -22.13 7.50 -13.00
CA ALA A 99 -23.26 8.08 -13.71
C ALA A 99 -24.56 7.28 -13.57
N ASP A 100 -24.51 6.02 -13.10
CA ASP A 100 -25.69 5.19 -12.90
C ASP A 100 -26.51 5.70 -11.69
N PRO A 101 -27.83 5.94 -11.84
CA PRO A 101 -28.68 6.40 -10.75
C PRO A 101 -28.69 5.47 -9.51
N GLY A 102 -28.38 4.19 -9.69
CA GLY A 102 -28.27 3.19 -8.64
C GLY A 102 -26.92 3.15 -7.90
N TYR A 103 -25.90 3.91 -8.34
CA TYR A 103 -24.56 3.93 -7.75
C TYR A 103 -24.56 4.23 -6.24
N ALA A 104 -25.42 5.15 -5.81
CA ALA A 104 -25.55 5.52 -4.39
C ALA A 104 -26.11 4.39 -3.52
N ALA A 105 -27.02 3.55 -4.07
CA ALA A 105 -27.60 2.42 -3.36
C ALA A 105 -26.62 1.25 -3.23
N ALA A 106 -25.77 1.03 -4.24
CA ALA A 106 -24.73 -0.01 -4.20
C ALA A 106 -23.66 0.24 -3.12
N ARG A 107 -23.33 1.51 -2.82
CA ARG A 107 -22.41 1.87 -1.71
C ARG A 107 -22.99 1.58 -0.32
N ALA A 108 -24.32 1.51 -0.17
CA ALA A 108 -24.98 1.35 1.11
C ALA A 108 -25.04 -0.12 1.60
N VAL A 109 -24.78 -1.09 0.71
CA VAL A 109 -24.86 -2.53 1.01
C VAL A 109 -23.48 -3.11 1.35
N LEU A 110 -22.71 -2.43 2.19
CA LEU A 110 -21.73 -3.13 3.03
C LEU A 110 -22.46 -3.47 4.33
N PRO A 111 -22.67 -4.75 4.68
CA PRO A 111 -23.24 -5.07 5.99
C PRO A 111 -22.35 -4.39 7.03
N ARG A 112 -22.95 -3.53 7.86
CA ARG A 112 -22.30 -3.06 9.08
C ARG A 112 -21.91 -4.30 9.87
N LEU A 113 -20.63 -4.65 9.87
CA LEU A 113 -20.13 -5.66 10.78
C LEU A 113 -20.51 -5.19 12.19
N PRO A 114 -21.16 -6.04 13.00
CA PRO A 114 -21.39 -5.69 14.39
C PRO A 114 -20.04 -5.44 15.04
N VAL A 115 -19.87 -4.23 15.58
CA VAL A 115 -18.70 -3.88 16.39
C VAL A 115 -18.82 -4.66 17.71
N PRO A 116 -17.78 -5.38 18.16
CA PRO A 116 -17.79 -6.03 19.47
C PRO A 116 -17.91 -5.03 20.62
#